data_AF-A0A7V5J0D7-F1
#
_entry.id   AF-A0A7V5J0D7-F1
#
_cell.length_a   1.000
_cell.length_b   1.000
_cell.length_c   1.000
_cell.angle_alpha   90.00
_cell.angle_beta   90.00
_cell.angle_gamma   90.00
#
_symmetry.space_group_name_H-M   'P 1'
#
loop_
_entity.id
_entity.type
_entity.pdbx_description
1 polymer ?
#
loop_
_entity_poly.entity_id
_entity_poly.type
_entity_poly.pdbx_seq_one_letter_code
_entity_poly.pdbx_strand_id
1 'polypeptide(L)'
;QKDIDIDSKKYLNFKKKQGKIKEALKEYQKELTRSEYLFLERLLLNRGSVVTRDNLAFVLSPQSEGNGVSNEAIDQIISRLRKSLKRMGKTLEIKNKRGVGYFIE
;
A
#
# COMPACT_ATOMS: atom_id res chain seq x y z
N GLN A 1 -2.40 -33.16 -9.80
CA GLN A 1 -1.36 -32.79 -8.80
C GLN A 1 -0.58 -31.49 -9.14
N LYS A 2 -0.82 -30.77 -10.24
CA LYS A 2 0.05 -29.63 -10.65
C LYS A 2 -0.42 -28.23 -10.20
N ASP A 3 -1.66 -28.06 -9.76
CA ASP A 3 -2.21 -26.73 -9.44
C ASP A 3 -1.86 -26.20 -8.03
N ILE A 4 -1.56 -27.08 -7.08
CA ILE A 4 -1.28 -26.69 -5.68
C ILE A 4 0.11 -26.06 -5.51
N ASP A 5 1.06 -26.41 -6.40
CA ASP A 5 2.47 -26.00 -6.27
C ASP A 5 2.71 -24.55 -6.75
N ILE A 6 1.91 -24.08 -7.71
CA ILE A 6 2.03 -22.72 -8.30
C ILE A 6 1.54 -21.66 -7.30
N ASP A 7 0.41 -21.92 -6.64
CA ASP A 7 -0.16 -20.98 -5.66
C ASP A 7 0.73 -20.87 -4.41
N SER A 8 1.29 -21.99 -3.96
CA SER A 8 2.22 -22.05 -2.83
C SER A 8 3.52 -21.26 -3.09
N LYS A 9 4.10 -21.38 -4.29
CA LYS A 9 5.30 -20.61 -4.69
C LYS A 9 4.99 -19.12 -4.82
N LYS A 10 3.83 -18.75 -5.39
CA LYS A 10 3.39 -17.36 -5.51
C LYS A 10 3.17 -16.72 -4.14
N TYR A 11 2.52 -17.44 -3.22
CA TYR A 11 2.32 -17.02 -1.84
C TYR A 11 3.64 -16.81 -1.10
N LEU A 12 4.57 -17.77 -1.22
CA LEU A 12 5.90 -17.67 -0.58
C LEU A 12 6.70 -16.48 -1.12
N ASN A 13 6.63 -16.24 -2.44
CA ASN A 13 7.26 -15.08 -3.07
C ASN A 13 6.65 -13.76 -2.59
N PHE A 14 5.32 -13.71 -2.45
CA PHE A 14 4.63 -12.54 -1.91
C PHE A 14 5.03 -12.26 -0.45
N LYS A 15 5.03 -13.28 0.42
CA LYS A 15 5.50 -13.19 1.81
C LYS A 15 6.96 -12.72 1.91
N LYS A 16 7.85 -13.26 1.08
CA LYS A 16 9.26 -12.82 1.01
C LYS A 16 9.38 -11.37 0.55
N LYS A 17 8.61 -10.95 -0.46
CA LYS A 17 8.56 -9.56 -0.95
C LYS A 17 8.07 -8.61 0.14
N GLN A 18 7.03 -9.00 0.89
CA GLN A 18 6.54 -8.26 2.06
C GLN A 18 7.60 -8.10 3.14
N GLY A 19 8.31 -9.17 3.51
CA GLY A 19 9.37 -9.10 4.52
C GLY A 19 10.47 -8.09 4.16
N LYS A 20 10.99 -8.17 2.92
CA LYS A 20 12.03 -7.26 2.44
C LYS A 20 11.55 -5.80 2.37
N ILE A 21 10.31 -5.56 1.93
CA ILE A 21 9.75 -4.21 1.87
C ILE A 21 9.55 -3.64 3.27
N LYS A 22 9.03 -4.42 4.23
CA LYS A 22 8.89 -3.96 5.61
C LYS A 22 10.21 -3.55 6.24
N GLU A 23 11.28 -4.31 5.95
CA GLU A 23 12.62 -3.99 6.43
C GLU A 23 13.13 -2.67 5.83
N ALA A 24 12.98 -2.48 4.51
CA ALA A 24 13.33 -1.22 3.85
C ALA A 24 12.48 -0.02 4.31
N LEU A 25 11.24 -0.27 4.76
CA LEU A 25 10.33 0.76 5.23
C LEU A 25 10.50 1.12 6.72
N LYS A 26 11.34 0.41 7.48
CA LYS A 26 11.58 0.74 8.90
C LYS A 26 11.99 2.20 9.11
N GLU A 27 12.80 2.75 8.21
CA GLU A 27 13.22 4.15 8.26
C GLU A 27 12.05 5.13 8.10
N TYR A 28 11.03 4.74 7.32
CA TYR A 28 9.83 5.53 7.10
C TYR A 28 8.87 5.47 8.28
N GLN A 29 8.93 4.43 9.10
CA GLN A 29 8.03 4.21 10.23
C GLN A 29 8.12 5.31 11.29
N LYS A 30 9.27 6.00 11.40
CA LYS A 30 9.46 7.13 12.33
C LYS A 30 8.83 8.44 11.82
N GLU A 31 8.72 8.59 10.50
CA GLU A 31 8.29 9.83 9.83
C GLU A 31 6.83 9.77 9.34
N LEU A 32 6.25 8.57 9.29
CA LEU A 32 4.89 8.31 8.81
C LEU A 32 3.98 7.86 9.95
N THR A 33 2.73 8.30 9.91
CA THR A 33 1.67 7.70 10.73
C THR A 33 1.42 6.24 10.31
N ARG A 34 0.77 5.47 11.17
CA ARG A 34 0.41 4.08 10.88
C ARG A 34 -0.33 3.92 9.55
N SER A 35 -1.31 4.79 9.28
CA SER A 35 -2.11 4.74 8.06
C SER A 35 -1.30 5.06 6.80
N GLU A 36 -0.44 6.09 6.87
CA GLU A 36 0.46 6.44 5.76
C GLU A 36 1.46 5.32 5.47
N TYR A 37 2.04 4.73 6.51
CA TYR A 37 2.95 3.60 6.40
C TYR A 37 2.28 2.41 5.70
N LEU A 38 1.06 2.05 6.12
CA LEU A 38 0.30 0.94 5.54
C LEU A 38 -0.03 1.18 4.06
N PHE A 39 -0.39 2.41 3.70
CA PHE A 39 -0.62 2.78 2.29
C PHE A 39 0.65 2.69 1.47
N LEU A 40 1.76 3.22 1.98
CA LEU A 40 3.05 3.17 1.29
C LEU A 40 3.51 1.72 1.08
N GLU A 41 3.42 0.88 2.12
CA GLU A 41 3.72 -0.56 2.03
C GLU A 41 2.88 -1.22 0.93
N ARG A 42 1.57 -0.97 0.92
CA ARG A 42 0.68 -1.59 -0.05
C ARG A 42 0.95 -1.13 -1.48
N LEU A 43 1.23 0.15 -1.67
CA LEU A 43 1.57 0.71 -2.99
C LEU A 43 2.91 0.19 -3.50
N LEU A 44 3.94 0.08 -2.66
CA LEU A 44 5.25 -0.45 -3.05
C LEU A 44 5.21 -1.94 -3.37
N LEU A 45 4.43 -2.73 -2.62
CA LEU A 45 4.21 -4.14 -2.93
C LEU A 45 3.63 -4.35 -4.32
N ASN A 46 2.77 -3.42 -4.74
CA ASN A 46 2.09 -3.40 -6.03
C ASN A 46 2.67 -2.32 -6.96
N ARG A 47 3.95 -1.96 -6.82
CA ARG A 47 4.58 -0.94 -7.68
C ARG A 47 4.37 -1.29 -9.17
N GLY A 48 4.01 -0.30 -9.98
CA GLY A 48 3.61 -0.46 -11.37
C GLY A 48 2.17 -0.98 -11.59
N SER A 49 1.44 -1.31 -10.52
CA SER A 49 0.04 -1.77 -10.55
C SER A 49 -0.86 -0.88 -9.70
N VAL A 50 -2.13 -0.80 -10.08
CA VAL A 50 -3.12 0.04 -9.38
C VAL A 50 -3.63 -0.67 -8.15
N VAL A 51 -3.48 -0.03 -7.00
CA VAL A 51 -4.12 -0.41 -5.74
C VAL A 51 -5.47 0.30 -5.67
N THR A 52 -6.55 -0.48 -5.59
CA THR A 52 -7.91 0.05 -5.54
C THR A 52 -8.22 0.70 -4.19
N ARG A 53 -9.22 1.59 -4.16
CA ARG A 53 -9.68 2.20 -2.91
C ARG A 53 -10.19 1.17 -1.91
N ASP A 54 -10.91 0.15 -2.36
CA ASP A 54 -11.37 -0.95 -1.50
C ASP A 54 -10.19 -1.70 -0.87
N ASN A 55 -9.12 -1.91 -1.64
CA ASN A 55 -7.94 -2.55 -1.12
C ASN A 55 -7.22 -1.70 -0.06
N LEU A 56 -7.19 -0.37 -0.25
CA LEU A 56 -6.66 0.57 0.74
C LEU A 56 -7.55 0.62 1.99
N ALA A 57 -8.88 0.64 1.84
CA ALA A 57 -9.82 0.58 2.94
C ALA A 57 -9.66 -0.71 3.75
N PHE A 58 -9.53 -1.85 3.08
CA PHE A 58 -9.29 -3.16 3.71
C PHE A 58 -7.99 -3.18 4.52
N VAL A 59 -6.92 -2.56 4.01
CA VAL A 59 -5.64 -2.50 4.73
C VAL A 59 -5.75 -1.69 6.03
N LEU A 60 -6.58 -0.65 6.06
CA LEU A 60 -6.80 0.15 7.27
C LEU A 60 -7.74 -0.53 8.25
N SER A 61 -8.79 -1.19 7.74
CA SER A 61 -9.78 -1.83 8.59
C SER A 61 -10.23 -3.19 8.02
N PRO A 62 -9.43 -4.25 8.23
CA PRO A 62 -9.73 -5.59 7.71
C PRO A 62 -11.00 -6.21 8.31
N GLN A 63 -11.42 -5.72 9.48
CA GLN A 63 -12.53 -6.25 10.28
C GLN A 63 -13.84 -5.48 10.07
N SER A 64 -13.82 -4.43 9.22
CA SER A 64 -15.00 -3.60 8.97
C SER A 64 -15.76 -4.14 7.77
N GLU A 65 -16.65 -5.10 8.01
CA GLU A 65 -17.61 -5.61 7.03
C GLU A 65 -18.62 -4.51 6.65
N GLY A 66 -18.25 -3.63 5.72
CA GLY A 66 -19.15 -2.63 5.13
C GLY A 66 -19.14 -1.23 5.76
N ASN A 67 -18.56 -1.04 6.96
CA ASN A 67 -18.30 0.30 7.54
C ASN A 67 -16.94 0.85 7.08
N GLY A 68 -16.65 0.72 5.78
CA GLY A 68 -15.35 0.98 5.19
C GLY A 68 -14.84 2.42 5.41
N VAL A 69 -13.53 2.59 5.27
CA VAL A 69 -12.90 3.92 5.23
C VAL A 69 -13.41 4.69 4.01
N SER A 70 -13.91 5.91 4.21
CA SER A 70 -14.45 6.72 3.11
C SER A 70 -13.40 7.07 2.06
N ASN A 71 -13.83 7.30 0.81
CA ASN A 71 -12.94 7.70 -0.28
C ASN A 71 -12.19 9.01 0.05
N GLU A 72 -12.85 9.95 0.72
CA GLU A 72 -12.27 11.22 1.14
C GLU A 72 -11.18 11.00 2.18
N ALA A 73 -11.37 10.08 3.13
CA ALA A 73 -10.36 9.73 4.11
C ALA A 73 -9.14 9.08 3.45
N ILE A 74 -9.34 8.19 2.47
CA ILE A 74 -8.26 7.61 1.66
C ILE A 74 -7.49 8.71 0.93
N ASP A 75 -8.19 9.62 0.26
CA ASP A 75 -7.59 10.70 -0.50
C ASP A 75 -6.80 11.67 0.41
N GLN A 76 -7.31 11.96 1.62
CA GLN A 76 -6.59 12.73 2.64
C GLN A 76 -5.30 12.03 3.11
N ILE A 77 -5.34 10.72 3.36
CA ILE A 77 -4.14 9.96 3.76
C ILE A 77 -3.12 9.96 2.63
N ILE A 78 -3.53 9.76 1.37
CA ILE A 78 -2.61 9.83 0.21
C ILE A 78 -1.99 11.23 0.09
N SER A 79 -2.78 12.28 0.29
CA SER A 79 -2.29 13.66 0.27
C SER A 79 -1.22 13.91 1.34
N ARG A 80 -1.45 13.45 2.58
CA ARG A 80 -0.48 13.54 3.67
C ARG A 80 0.77 12.71 3.38
N LEU A 81 0.60 11.48 2.89
CA LEU A 81 1.70 10.60 2.49
C LEU A 81 2.61 11.26 1.45
N ARG A 82 2.05 11.87 0.40
CA ARG A 82 2.83 12.62 -0.60
C ARG A 82 3.65 13.76 0.02
N LYS A 83 3.04 14.51 0.95
CA LYS A 83 3.74 15.60 1.66
C LYS A 83 4.88 15.06 2.53
N SER A 84 4.64 13.96 3.25
CA SER A 84 5.65 13.30 4.08
C SER A 84 6.81 12.76 3.24
N LEU A 85 6.53 12.09 2.11
CA LEU A 85 7.57 11.63 1.17
C LEU A 85 8.41 12.78 0.61
N LYS A 86 7.77 13.90 0.24
CA LYS A 86 8.46 15.11 -0.22
C LYS A 86 9.35 15.70 0.87
N ARG A 87 8.86 15.79 2.12
CA ARG A 87 9.62 16.28 3.27
C ARG A 87 10.87 15.43 3.54
N MET A 88 10.77 14.12 3.34
CA MET A 88 11.88 13.17 3.46
C MET A 88 12.83 13.18 2.25
N GLY A 89 12.61 14.06 1.24
CA GLY A 89 13.43 14.12 0.03
C GLY A 89 13.32 12.87 -0.86
N LYS A 90 12.24 12.10 -0.75
CA LYS A 90 12.04 10.87 -1.54
C LYS A 90 11.42 11.21 -2.89
N THR A 91 11.88 10.53 -3.94
CA THR A 91 11.42 10.70 -5.34
C THR A 91 10.23 9.83 -5.71
N LEU A 92 9.63 9.14 -4.73
CA LEU A 92 8.48 8.27 -4.94
C LEU A 92 7.25 9.08 -5.36
N GLU A 93 6.79 8.87 -6.58
CA GLU A 93 5.60 9.54 -7.10
C GLU A 93 4.37 8.62 -6.99
N ILE A 94 3.41 9.04 -6.16
CA ILE A 94 2.11 8.35 -6.05
C ILE A 94 1.15 9.01 -7.05
N LYS A 95 0.73 8.29 -8.08
CA LYS A 95 -0.20 8.75 -9.11
C LYS A 95 -1.62 8.26 -8.82
N ASN A 96 -2.61 9.04 -9.24
CA ASN A 96 -4.03 8.71 -9.13
C ASN A 96 -4.53 8.17 -10.47
N LYS A 97 -5.20 7.01 -10.44
CA LYS A 97 -6.03 6.54 -11.55
C LYS A 97 -7.49 6.83 -11.22
N ARG A 98 -8.06 7.84 -11.89
CA ARG A 98 -9.42 8.36 -11.64
C ARG A 98 -10.45 7.21 -11.64
N GLY A 99 -11.33 7.23 -10.64
CA GLY A 99 -12.35 6.20 -10.44
C GLY A 99 -11.86 4.83 -9.95
N VAL A 100 -10.54 4.57 -9.92
CA VAL A 100 -10.00 3.25 -9.58
C VAL A 100 -9.19 3.25 -8.28
N GLY A 101 -8.18 4.12 -8.18
CA GLY A 101 -7.29 4.12 -7.02
C GLY A 101 -5.94 4.76 -7.29
N TYR A 102 -4.87 4.16 -6.76
CA TYR A 102 -3.55 4.77 -6.69
C TYR A 102 -2.44 3.79 -7.08
N PHE A 103 -1.34 4.30 -7.59
CA PHE A 103 -0.15 3.49 -7.91
C PHE A 103 1.14 4.29 -7.72
N ILE A 104 2.24 3.58 -7.57
CA ILE A 104 3.60 4.13 -7.61
C ILE A 104 4.26 3.67 -8.90
N GLU A 105 4.91 4.60 -9.59
CA GLU A 105 5.73 4.35 -10.78
C GLU A 105 7.17 3.93 -10.42
#